data_AF-A0A0S7Z4A5-F1
#
_entry.id   AF-A0A0S7Z4A5-F1
#
_cell.length_a   1.000
_cell.length_b   1.000
_cell.length_c   1.000
_cell.angle_alpha   90.00
_cell.angle_beta   90.00
_cell.angle_gamma   90.00
#
_symmetry.space_group_name_H-M   'P 1'
#
loop_
_entity.id
_entity.type
_entity.pdbx_description
1 polymer ?
#
loop_
_entity_poly.entity_id
_entity_poly.type
_entity_poly.pdbx_seq_one_letter_code
_entity_poly.pdbx_strand_id
1 'polypeptide(L)' 'MQAEGCECWEPSDSLAVMGLFEVLAHLPRLLRLRRQVRERMLAARPDVFVGVDAPEFNLNLAPALHAAGL' A
#
# COMPACT_ATOMS: atom_id res chain seq x y z
N MET A 1 5.58 14.54 -2.01
CA MET A 1 6.27 13.35 -1.47
C MET A 1 7.58 13.10 -2.22
N GLN A 2 7.57 12.72 -3.49
CA GLN A 2 8.83 12.49 -4.25
C GLN A 2 9.77 13.70 -4.31
N ALA A 3 9.25 14.91 -4.54
CA ALA A 3 10.05 16.13 -4.59
C ALA A 3 10.74 16.48 -3.26
N GLU A 4 10.25 15.93 -2.15
CA GLU A 4 10.80 16.11 -0.80
C GLU A 4 11.81 15.00 -0.43
N GLY A 5 12.22 14.17 -1.40
CA GLY A 5 13.20 13.10 -1.21
C GLY A 5 12.64 11.76 -0.74
N CYS A 6 11.30 11.59 -0.71
CA CYS A 6 10.71 10.29 -0.39
C CYS A 6 10.92 9.30 -1.55
N GLU A 7 11.37 8.07 -1.23
CA GLU A 7 11.41 6.99 -2.21
C GLU A 7 9.98 6.56 -2.57
N CYS A 8 9.65 6.61 -3.87
CA CYS A 8 8.35 6.18 -4.34
C CYS A 8 8.45 4.77 -4.93
N TRP A 9 7.79 3.83 -4.29
CA TRP A 9 7.74 2.44 -4.75
C TRP A 9 6.66 2.18 -5.79
N GLU A 10 5.57 2.96 -5.77
CA GLU A 10 4.48 2.91 -6.74
C GLU A 10 3.76 4.28 -6.77
N PRO A 11 3.34 4.81 -7.94
CA PRO A 11 2.56 6.04 -8.02
C PRO A 11 1.22 5.92 -7.29
N SER A 12 0.78 6.99 -6.62
CA SER A 12 -0.54 7.05 -5.96
C SER A 12 -1.70 6.79 -6.92
N ASP A 13 -1.56 7.20 -8.18
CA ASP A 13 -2.58 7.03 -9.21
C ASP A 13 -2.88 5.55 -9.51
N SER A 14 -1.96 4.66 -9.13
CA SER A 14 -2.18 3.20 -9.22
C SER A 14 -3.27 2.68 -8.26
N LEU A 15 -3.56 3.44 -7.20
CA LEU A 15 -4.62 3.17 -6.22
C LEU A 15 -5.94 3.85 -6.61
N ALA A 16 -5.89 4.90 -7.43
CA ALA A 16 -7.04 5.69 -7.86
C ALA A 16 -7.74 5.06 -9.07
N VAL A 17 -8.38 3.90 -8.87
CA VAL A 17 -9.17 3.24 -9.92
C VAL A 17 -10.62 3.71 -9.83
N MET A 18 -11.13 4.34 -10.90
CA MET A 18 -12.51 4.84 -10.95
C MET A 18 -13.43 3.81 -11.62
N GLY A 19 -14.35 3.23 -10.84
CA GLY A 19 -15.43 2.37 -11.38
C GLY A 19 -15.26 0.87 -11.13
N LEU A 20 -16.39 0.18 -10.91
CA LEU A 20 -16.44 -1.22 -10.45
C LEU A 20 -15.77 -2.23 -11.41
N PHE A 21 -15.89 -2.02 -12.73
CA PHE A 21 -15.31 -2.91 -13.74
C PHE A 21 -13.81 -2.68 -13.95
N GLU A 22 -13.34 -1.43 -13.85
CA GLU A 22 -11.91 -1.12 -13.93
C GLU A 22 -11.16 -1.62 -12.70
N VAL A 23 -11.81 -1.58 -11.52
CA VAL A 23 -11.29 -2.18 -10.29
C VAL A 23 -11.02 -3.66 -10.45
N LEU A 24 -11.91 -4.44 -11.08
CA LEU A 24 -11.70 -5.89 -11.26
C LEU A 24 -10.46 -6.23 -12.10
N ALA A 25 -10.17 -5.43 -13.14
CA ALA A 25 -8.97 -5.62 -13.95
C ALA A 25 -7.68 -5.24 -13.20
N HIS A 26 -7.76 -4.25 -12.30
CA HIS A 26 -6.62 -3.72 -11.55
C HIS A 26 -6.43 -4.37 -10.18
N LEU A 27 -7.44 -5.08 -9.67
CA LEU A 27 -7.41 -5.75 -8.37
C LEU A 27 -6.24 -6.74 -8.21
N PRO A 28 -5.88 -7.57 -9.22
CA PRO A 28 -4.71 -8.45 -9.11
C PRO A 28 -3.41 -7.68 -8.90
N ARG A 29 -3.27 -6.52 -9.55
CA ARG A 29 -2.11 -5.62 -9.39
C ARG A 29 -2.10 -5.03 -7.98
N LEU A 30 -3.24 -4.54 -7.49
CA LEU A 30 -3.37 -3.98 -6.15
C LEU A 30 -3.01 -5.01 -5.06
N LEU A 31 -3.47 -6.25 -5.21
CA LEU A 31 -3.14 -7.34 -4.29
C LEU A 31 -1.64 -7.68 -4.29
N ARG A 32 -1.00 -7.66 -5.47
CA ARG A 32 0.45 -7.84 -5.60
C ARG A 32 1.21 -6.71 -4.93
N LEU A 33 0.81 -5.46 -5.18
CA LEU A 33 1.40 -4.28 -4.54
C LEU A 33 1.29 -4.37 -3.02
N ARG A 34 0.11 -4.69 -2.49
CA ARG A 34 -0.11 -4.88 -1.05
C ARG A 34 0.85 -5.91 -0.45
N ARG A 35 1.05 -7.04 -1.15
CA ARG A 35 1.99 -8.08 -0.72
C ARG A 35 3.43 -7.56 -0.70
N GLN A 36 3.87 -6.89 -1.77
CA GLN A 36 5.22 -6.34 -1.86
C GLN A 36 5.49 -5.28 -0.78
N VAL A 37 4.55 -4.36 -0.56
CA VAL A 37 4.66 -3.35 0.49
C VAL A 37 4.76 -4.00 1.85
N ARG A 38 3.92 -5.00 2.14
CA ARG A 38 3.99 -5.77 3.39
C ARG A 38 5.36 -6.43 3.57
N GLU A 39 5.84 -7.17 2.58
CA GLU A 39 7.13 -7.88 2.67
C GLU A 39 8.29 -6.89 2.89
N ARG A 40 8.28 -5.73 2.22
CA ARG A 40 9.28 -4.68 2.42
C ARG A 40 9.20 -4.03 3.79
N MET A 41 8.01 -3.70 4.27
CA MET A 41 7.81 -3.13 5.62
C MET A 41 8.30 -4.10 6.70
N LEU A 42 8.02 -5.40 6.54
CA LEU A 42 8.51 -6.44 7.46
C LEU A 42 10.03 -6.64 7.41
N ALA A 43 10.66 -6.40 6.25
CA ALA A 43 12.11 -6.47 6.10
C ALA A 43 12.81 -5.22 6.66
N ALA A 44 12.26 -4.03 6.38
CA ALA A 44 12.81 -2.75 6.81
C ALA A 44 12.55 -2.45 8.30
N ARG A 45 11.46 -3.01 8.86
CA ARG A 45 11.01 -2.82 10.25
C ARG A 45 10.95 -1.33 10.67
N PRO A 46 10.15 -0.48 10.00
CA PRO A 46 10.02 0.92 10.39
C PRO A 46 9.29 1.05 11.74
N ASP A 47 9.57 2.11 12.50
CA ASP A 47 8.90 2.37 13.78
C ASP A 47 7.44 2.81 13.64
N VAL A 48 7.08 3.36 12.47
CA VAL A 48 5.75 3.94 12.23
C VAL A 48 5.30 3.65 10.79
N PHE A 49 4.06 3.23 10.64
CA PHE A 49 3.34 3.18 9.37
C PHE A 49 2.25 4.27 9.33
N VAL A 50 2.25 5.08 8.26
CA VAL A 50 1.24 6.13 8.04
C VAL A 50 0.46 5.82 6.77
N GLY A 51 -0.80 5.42 6.92
CA GLY A 51 -1.71 5.24 5.80
C GLY A 51 -2.35 6.56 5.37
N VAL A 52 -2.27 6.92 4.10
CA VAL A 52 -2.84 8.15 3.53
C VAL A 52 -3.85 7.81 2.42
N ASP A 53 -5.02 8.45 2.45
CA ASP A 53 -6.05 8.59 1.38
C ASP A 53 -6.59 7.31 0.69
N ALA A 54 -6.13 6.12 1.06
CA ALA A 54 -6.57 4.84 0.50
C ALA A 54 -7.08 3.90 1.61
N PRO A 55 -8.30 4.13 2.13
CA PRO A 55 -8.82 3.39 3.28
C PRO A 55 -8.91 1.88 3.00
N GLU A 56 -9.38 1.44 1.83
CA GLU A 56 -9.52 0.01 1.52
C GLU A 56 -8.15 -0.71 1.51
N PHE A 57 -7.11 -0.03 1.05
CA PHE A 57 -5.74 -0.57 1.07
C PHE A 57 -5.19 -0.60 2.51
N ASN A 58 -5.28 0.53 3.21
CA ASN A 58 -4.69 0.70 4.54
C ASN A 58 -5.38 -0.18 5.60
N LEU A 59 -6.71 -0.32 5.55
CA LEU A 59 -7.48 -1.15 6.48
C LEU A 59 -7.12 -2.63 6.39
N ASN A 60 -6.66 -3.09 5.22
CA ASN A 60 -6.21 -4.47 5.05
C ASN A 60 -4.71 -4.66 5.33
N LEU A 61 -3.89 -3.63 5.17
CA LEU A 61 -2.45 -3.70 5.38
C LEU A 61 -2.07 -3.49 6.85
N ALA A 62 -2.65 -2.49 7.52
CA ALA A 62 -2.30 -2.13 8.89
C ALA A 62 -2.46 -3.29 9.90
N PRO A 63 -3.54 -4.09 9.90
CA PRO A 63 -3.66 -5.22 10.82
C PRO A 63 -2.58 -6.28 10.59
N ALA A 64 -2.15 -6.48 9.34
CA ALA A 64 -1.13 -7.45 8.98
C ALA A 64 0.28 -7.01 9.41
N LEU A 65 0.54 -5.69 9.44
CA LEU A 65 1.76 -5.12 9.98
C LEU A 65 1.76 -5.18 11.52
N HIS A 66 0.64 -4.78 12.14
CA HIS A 66 0.44 -4.85 13.59
C HIS A 66 0.64 -6.27 14.15
N ALA A 67 0.03 -7.27 13.50
CA ALA A 67 0.20 -8.68 13.90
C ALA A 67 1.66 -9.17 13.80
N ALA A 68 2.52 -8.51 13.02
CA ALA A 68 3.93 -8.83 12.88
C ALA A 68 4.85 -8.01 13.81
N GLY A 69 4.26 -7.18 14.68
CA GLY A 69 4.97 -6.33 15.62
C GLY A 69 5.54 -5.05 14.99
N LEU A 70 4.77 -4.44 14.08
CA LEU A 70 4.99 -3.10 13.53
C LEU A 70 3.82 -2.17 13.88
#